data_AF-A0AAU7YPV4-F1
#
_entry.id   AF-A0AAU7YPV4-F1
#
_cell.length_a   1.000
_cell.length_b   1.000
_cell.length_c   1.000
_cell.angle_alpha   90.00
_cell.angle_beta   90.00
_cell.angle_gamma   90.00
#
_symmetry.space_group_name_H-M   'P 1'
#
loop_
_entity.id
_entity.type
_entity.pdbx_description
1 polymer ?
#
loop_
_entity_poly.entity_id
_entity_poly.type
_entity_poly.pdbx_seq_one_letter_code
_entity_poly.pdbx_strand_id
1 'polypeptide(L)' 'MIKKGSVVRILRKESYWYQDIGTVVKVEKDIKYSVLVRFIRETYSGVNSNNFSEGELLLVES' A
#
# COMPACT_ATOMS: atom_id res chain seq x y z
N MET A 1 -11.01 1.95 -8.81
CA MET A 1 -11.26 1.83 -7.36
C MET A 1 -10.29 0.81 -6.81
N ILE A 2 -9.57 1.14 -5.74
CA ILE A 2 -8.67 0.21 -5.08
C ILE A 2 -9.51 -0.84 -4.36
N LYS A 3 -9.30 -2.12 -4.69
CA LYS A 3 -10.00 -3.25 -4.05
C LYS A 3 -8.99 -4.15 -3.38
N LYS A 4 -9.48 -5.02 -2.50
CA LYS A 4 -8.70 -6.14 -1.98
C LYS A 4 -8.17 -6.98 -3.15
N GLY A 5 -6.87 -7.25 -3.15
CA GLY A 5 -6.17 -8.00 -4.20
C GLY A 5 -5.59 -7.14 -5.30
N SER A 6 -5.97 -5.86 -5.42
CA SER A 6 -5.40 -4.98 -6.43
C SER A 6 -3.93 -4.68 -6.16
N VAL A 7 -3.19 -4.49 -7.25
CA VAL A 7 -1.77 -4.17 -7.23
C VAL A 7 -1.60 -2.66 -7.32
N VAL A 8 -0.90 -2.08 -6.34
CA VAL A 8 -0.73 -0.64 -6.20
C VAL A 8 0.74 -0.28 -6.11
N ARG A 9 1.08 0.88 -6.66
CA ARG A 9 2.40 1.50 -6.55
C ARG A 9 2.36 2.64 -5.53
N ILE A 10 3.37 2.70 -4.67
CA ILE A 10 3.42 3.69 -3.59
C ILE A 10 4.03 5.01 -4.07
N LEU A 11 3.34 6.12 -3.83
CA LEU A 11 3.79 7.48 -4.19
C LEU A 11 4.27 8.30 -2.98
N ARG A 12 4.14 7.78 -1.75
CA ARG A 12 4.62 8.45 -0.54
C ARG A 12 6.15 8.43 -0.47
N LYS A 13 6.79 9.59 -0.65
CA LYS A 13 8.26 9.75 -0.69
C LYS A 13 8.98 9.27 0.58
N GLU A 14 8.35 9.43 1.73
CA GLU A 14 8.90 9.02 3.04
C GLU A 14 8.78 7.51 3.29
N SER A 15 8.06 6.78 2.44
CA SER A 15 7.89 5.34 2.61
C SER A 15 9.14 4.59 2.16
N TYR A 16 9.50 3.55 2.91
CA TYR A 16 10.55 2.60 2.51
C TYR A 16 10.27 2.00 1.12
N TRP A 17 8.99 1.83 0.77
CA TRP A 17 8.53 1.26 -0.49
C TRP A 17 8.17 2.32 -1.54
N TYR A 18 8.74 3.53 -1.46
CA TYR A 18 8.48 4.58 -2.46
C TYR A 18 8.80 4.07 -3.88
N GLN A 19 7.84 4.25 -4.79
CA GLN A 19 7.83 3.73 -6.17
C GLN A 19 7.81 2.21 -6.33
N ASP A 20 7.80 1.45 -5.24
CA ASP A 20 7.66 0.00 -5.26
C ASP A 20 6.20 -0.43 -5.36
N ILE A 21 6.00 -1.70 -5.70
CA ILE A 21 4.69 -2.30 -5.93
C ILE A 21 4.31 -3.18 -4.74
N GLY A 22 3.06 -3.08 -4.30
CA GLY A 22 2.50 -3.89 -3.23
C GLY A 22 1.10 -4.38 -3.56
N THR A 23 0.67 -5.41 -2.83
CA THR A 23 -0.68 -5.98 -2.97
C THR A 23 -1.57 -5.49 -1.84
N VAL A 24 -2.77 -5.03 -2.19
CA VAL A 24 -3.77 -4.57 -1.21
C VAL A 24 -4.39 -5.77 -0.50
N VAL A 25 -4.24 -5.83 0.82
CA VAL A 25 -4.77 -6.91 1.66
C VAL A 25 -6.17 -6.56 2.19
N LYS A 26 -6.36 -5.31 2.60
CA LYS A 26 -7.62 -4.85 3.20
C LYS A 26 -7.83 -3.37 2.87
N VAL A 27 -9.09 -3.00 2.68
CA VAL A 27 -9.52 -1.61 2.56
C VAL A 27 -10.58 -1.38 3.63
N GLU A 28 -10.32 -0.45 4.54
CA GLU A 28 -11.23 -0.05 5.61
C GLU A 28 -12.00 1.23 5.21
N LYS A 29 -13.16 1.47 5.81
CA LYS A 29 -13.95 2.69 5.58
C LYS A 29 -13.79 3.63 6.78
N ASP A 30 -13.86 4.93 6.54
CA ASP A 30 -13.84 6.01 7.56
C ASP A 30 -12.51 6.20 8.33
N ILE A 31 -11.39 5.77 7.74
CA ILE A 31 -10.04 6.00 8.30
C ILE A 31 -9.16 6.71 7.27
N LYS A 32 -8.31 7.65 7.74
CA LYS A 32 -7.41 8.44 6.87
C LYS A 32 -6.46 7.57 6.04
N TYR A 33 -5.91 6.50 6.63
CA TYR A 33 -5.04 5.52 5.96
C TYR A 33 -5.78 4.18 5.87
N SER A 34 -6.76 4.13 4.99
CA SER A 34 -7.70 3.02 4.84
C SER A 34 -7.13 1.78 4.17
N VAL A 35 -6.02 1.90 3.44
CA VAL A 35 -5.52 0.82 2.56
C VAL A 35 -4.31 0.14 3.20
N LEU A 36 -4.48 -1.12 3.60
CA LEU A 36 -3.39 -1.97 4.06
C LEU A 36 -2.74 -2.65 2.85
N VAL A 37 -1.46 -2.35 2.62
CA VAL A 37 -0.66 -2.92 1.54
C VAL A 37 0.41 -3.84 2.13
N ARG A 38 0.56 -5.03 1.55
CA ARG A 38 1.65 -5.97 1.85
C ARG A 38 2.65 -5.99 0.70
N PHE A 39 3.92 -6.04 1.05
CA PHE A 39 5.06 -6.07 0.15
C PHE A 39 5.82 -7.37 0.29
N ILE A 40 6.62 -7.70 -0.74
CA ILE A 40 7.54 -8.84 -0.72
C ILE A 40 8.78 -8.50 0.11
N ARG A 41 9.23 -7.24 0.05
CA ARG A 41 10.41 -6.76 0.79
C ARG A 41 10.05 -6.37 2.21
N GLU A 42 10.85 -6.84 3.15
CA GLU A 42 10.80 -6.44 4.55
C GLU A 42 11.67 -5.22 4.83
N THR A 43 11.21 -4.39 5.75
CA THR A 43 12.01 -3.32 6.35
C THR A 43 13.05 -3.87 7.32
N TYR A 44 14.00 -3.04 7.73
CA TYR A 44 14.96 -3.40 8.79
C TYR A 44 14.32 -3.83 10.11
N SER A 45 13.08 -3.39 10.36
CA SER A 45 12.30 -3.77 11.55
C SER A 45 11.52 -5.09 11.36
N GLY A 46 11.70 -5.80 10.25
CA GLY A 46 10.99 -7.05 9.93
C GLY A 46 9.52 -6.87 9.55
N VAL A 47 9.10 -5.63 9.23
CA VAL A 47 7.72 -5.33 8.84
C VAL A 47 7.61 -5.29 7.32
N ASN A 48 6.63 -6.00 6.76
CA ASN A 48 6.33 -6.07 5.32
C ASN A 48 4.95 -5.50 4.93
N SER A 49 4.21 -4.93 5.88
CA SER A 49 2.87 -4.37 5.63
C SER A 49 2.74 -2.99 6.22
N ASN A 50 2.07 -2.08 5.52
CA ASN A 50 1.82 -0.72 6.00
C ASN A 50 0.50 -0.15 5.46
N ASN A 51 0.01 0.90 6.12
CA ASN A 51 -1.23 1.59 5.78
C ASN A 51 -0.97 2.87 4.98
N PHE A 52 -1.78 3.08 3.95
CA PHE A 52 -1.70 4.21 3.02
C PHE A 52 -3.08 4.83 2.78
N SER A 53 -3.09 6.08 2.35
CA SER A 53 -4.29 6.75 1.85
C SER A 53 -4.46 6.46 0.36
N GLU A 54 -5.70 6.51 -0.15
CA GLU A 54 -5.97 6.29 -1.57
C GLU A 54 -5.23 7.27 -2.49
N GLY A 55 -5.02 8.52 -2.04
CA GLY A 55 -4.30 9.54 -2.82
C GLY A 55 -2.79 9.33 -2.93
N GLU A 56 -2.22 8.40 -2.18
CA GLU A 56 -0.78 8.09 -2.19
C GLU A 56 -0.48 6.78 -2.93
N LEU A 57 -1.50 6.18 -3.54
CA LEU A 57 -1.43 4.91 -4.23
C LEU A 57 -1.81 5.12 -5.69
N LEU A 58 -0.99 4.58 -6.58
CA LEU A 58 -1.30 4.47 -7.99
C LEU A 58 -1.73 3.04 -8.29
N LEU A 59 -2.95 2.85 -8.79
CA LEU A 59 -3.42 1.54 -9.22
C LEU A 59 -2.63 1.11 -10.47
N VAL A 60 -2.01 -0.07 -10.43
CA VAL A 60 -1.25 -0.64 -11.56
C VAL A 60 -2.06 -1.73 -12.23
N GLU A 61 -2.57 -2.69 -11.45
CA GLU A 61 -3.42 -3.79 -11.93
C GLU A 61 -4.60 -4.02 -10.98
N SER A 62 -5.74 -4.42 -11.53
CA SER A 62 -7.03 -4.55 -10.83
C SER A 62 -7.37 -5.98 -10.49
#